data_AF-A0A1M3R0J8-F1
#
_entry.id   AF-A0A1M3R0J8-F1
#
_cell.length_a   1.000
_cell.length_b   1.000
_cell.length_c   1.000
_cell.angle_alpha   90.00
_cell.angle_beta   90.00
_cell.angle_gamma   90.00
#
_symmetry.space_group_name_H-M   'P 1'
#
loop_
_entity.id
_entity.type
_entity.pdbx_description
1 polymer ?
#
loop_
_entity_poly.entity_id
_entity_poly.type
_entity_poly.pdbx_seq_one_letter_code
_entity_poly.pdbx_strand_id
1 'polypeptide(L)'
;MEATLLFLNIHKPGLNNEWNKQIDAALKQLEGVESVMAIEENESSHAKININYDVQKLPFNKIEETVESSGANITGINIHFPSVVSGTADPYGASVVATTEEDDLNSIEGVLGIGVSSLGIIKAELDPLVSDKQKAIELIIRRAAAGKKGK
;
A
#
# COMPACT_ATOMS: atom_id res chain seq x y z
N MET A 1 15.20 6.30 0.05
CA MET A 1 14.05 6.01 -0.82
C MET A 1 12.88 6.79 -0.24
N GLU A 2 11.99 7.36 -1.05
CA GLU A 2 10.81 8.02 -0.51
C GLU A 2 9.89 6.98 0.17
N ALA A 3 9.16 7.40 1.20
CA ALA A 3 8.31 6.50 1.97
C ALA A 3 7.12 6.01 1.14
N THR A 4 6.82 4.71 1.24
CA THR A 4 5.61 4.12 0.68
C THR A 4 4.44 4.44 1.60
N LEU A 5 3.34 4.93 1.03
CA LEU A 5 2.11 5.19 1.78
C LEU A 5 1.21 3.97 1.68
N LEU A 6 0.83 3.41 2.81
CA LEU A 6 -0.10 2.30 2.92
C LEU A 6 -1.36 2.76 3.61
N PHE A 7 -2.51 2.47 3.01
CA PHE A 7 -3.84 2.77 3.51
C PHE A 7 -4.58 1.44 3.68
N LEU A 8 -4.87 1.10 4.93
CA LEU A 8 -5.62 -0.10 5.29
C LEU A 8 -7.04 0.30 5.68
N ASN A 9 -8.03 -0.33 5.05
CA ASN A 9 -9.37 -0.40 5.60
C ASN A 9 -9.45 -1.66 6.46
N ILE A 10 -10.01 -1.53 7.66
CA ILE A 10 -10.09 -2.65 8.60
C ILE A 10 -11.46 -2.74 9.27
N HIS A 11 -11.78 -3.94 9.74
CA HIS A 11 -12.83 -4.20 10.72
C HIS A 11 -12.18 -4.47 12.07
N LYS A 12 -12.41 -3.61 13.07
CA LYS A 12 -11.84 -3.71 14.42
C LYS A 12 -12.67 -4.64 15.33
N PRO A 13 -12.07 -5.24 16.38
CA PRO A 13 -12.77 -6.18 17.27
C PRO A 13 -13.80 -5.52 18.21
N GLY A 14 -14.06 -4.20 18.11
CA GLY A 14 -15.12 -3.52 18.83
C GLY A 14 -15.00 -1.99 18.86
N LEU A 15 -15.99 -1.31 19.46
CA LEU A 15 -16.03 0.17 19.63
C LEU A 15 -15.07 0.67 20.74
N ASN A 16 -13.83 0.20 20.77
CA ASN A 16 -12.86 0.53 21.83
C ASN A 16 -11.87 1.62 21.38
N ASN A 17 -11.93 2.79 22.00
CA ASN A 17 -10.99 3.90 21.76
C ASN A 17 -9.53 3.57 22.16
N GLU A 18 -9.32 2.58 23.03
CA GLU A 18 -7.97 2.13 23.41
C GLU A 18 -7.30 1.31 22.30
N TRP A 19 -8.08 0.62 21.47
CA TRP A 19 -7.54 -0.21 20.38
C TRP A 19 -6.73 0.65 19.40
N ASN A 20 -7.21 1.85 19.03
CA ASN A 20 -6.49 2.78 18.14
C ASN A 20 -5.10 3.15 18.70
N LYS A 21 -5.00 3.40 20.01
CA LYS A 21 -3.71 3.73 20.65
C LYS A 21 -2.78 2.54 20.68
N GLN A 22 -3.32 1.34 20.93
CA GLN A 22 -2.54 0.11 20.97
C GLN A 22 -1.99 -0.25 19.59
N ILE A 23 -2.81 -0.20 18.53
CA ILE A 23 -2.35 -0.52 17.18
C ILE A 23 -1.36 0.52 16.65
N ASP A 24 -1.61 1.81 16.92
CA ASP A 24 -0.69 2.89 16.54
C ASP A 24 0.69 2.71 17.20
N ALA A 25 0.71 2.40 18.49
CA ALA A 25 1.94 2.12 19.23
C ALA A 25 2.65 0.86 18.71
N ALA A 26 1.91 -0.23 18.44
CA ALA A 26 2.48 -1.47 17.93
C ALA A 26 3.10 -1.30 16.55
N LEU A 27 2.40 -0.63 15.63
CA LEU A 27 2.91 -0.36 14.28
C LEU A 27 4.13 0.57 14.31
N LYS A 28 4.16 1.59 15.18
CA LYS A 28 5.32 2.48 15.35
C LYS A 28 6.57 1.79 15.89
N GLN A 29 6.45 0.61 16.49
CA GLN A 29 7.60 -0.17 16.96
C GLN A 29 8.26 -1.00 15.85
N LEU A 30 7.61 -1.14 14.69
CA LEU A 30 8.18 -1.88 13.56
C LEU A 30 9.31 -1.06 12.91
N GLU A 31 10.49 -1.67 12.80
CA GLU A 31 11.60 -1.05 12.09
C GLU A 31 11.23 -0.79 10.63
N GLY A 32 11.40 0.45 10.17
CA GLY A 32 11.02 0.88 8.83
C GLY A 32 9.69 1.64 8.76
N VAL A 33 8.93 1.74 9.85
CA VAL A 33 7.77 2.67 9.95
C VAL A 33 8.25 4.07 10.28
N GLU A 34 7.81 5.05 9.50
CA GLU A 34 8.11 6.48 9.71
C GLU A 34 6.97 7.20 10.44
N SER A 35 5.73 6.89 10.08
CA SER A 35 4.55 7.45 10.74
C SER A 35 3.34 6.54 10.60
N VAL A 36 2.47 6.58 11.61
CA VAL A 36 1.19 5.86 11.63
C VAL A 36 0.10 6.84 12.06
N MET A 37 -1.08 6.70 11.46
CA MET A 37 -2.29 7.39 11.87
C MET A 37 -3.49 6.45 11.70
N ALA A 38 -4.09 6.05 12.83
CA ALA A 38 -5.36 5.34 12.85
C ALA A 38 -6.53 6.35 12.94
N ILE A 39 -7.48 6.26 12.02
CA ILE A 39 -8.70 7.08 11.96
C ILE A 39 -9.90 6.16 12.16
N GLU A 40 -10.72 6.44 13.16
CA GLU A 40 -11.96 5.70 13.43
C GLU A 40 -13.14 6.30 12.65
N GLU A 41 -13.95 5.43 12.06
CA GLU A 41 -15.29 5.83 11.59
C GLU A 41 -16.26 5.65 12.76
N ASN A 42 -16.59 6.76 13.42
CA ASN A 42 -17.51 6.80 14.56
C ASN A 42 -18.78 5.98 14.27
N GLU A 43 -19.29 5.29 15.29
CA GLU A 43 -20.52 4.46 15.23
C GLU A 43 -20.38 3.11 14.50
N SER A 44 -19.18 2.76 14.04
CA SER A 44 -18.93 1.48 13.39
C SER A 44 -17.69 0.76 13.92
N SER A 45 -17.61 -0.55 13.66
CA SER A 45 -16.37 -1.31 13.85
C SER A 45 -15.44 -1.16 12.64
N HIS A 46 -15.55 -0.08 11.86
CA HIS A 46 -14.63 0.22 10.76
C HIS A 46 -13.61 1.27 11.16
N ALA A 47 -12.39 1.09 10.69
CA ALA A 47 -11.32 2.06 10.86
C ALA A 47 -10.39 2.06 9.64
N LYS A 48 -9.61 3.13 9.55
CA LYS A 48 -8.57 3.32 8.55
C LYS A 48 -7.23 3.45 9.23
N ILE A 49 -6.21 2.76 8.73
CA ILE A 49 -4.83 2.94 9.18
C ILE A 49 -4.00 3.45 8.02
N ASN A 50 -3.39 4.62 8.20
CA ASN A 50 -2.46 5.19 7.26
C ASN A 50 -1.04 5.02 7.80
N ILE A 51 -0.16 4.43 7.01
CA ILE A 51 1.21 4.07 7.40
C ILE A 51 2.17 4.60 6.34
N ASN A 52 3.17 5.36 6.76
CA ASN A 52 4.32 5.68 5.93
C ASN A 52 5.45 4.75 6.34
N TYR A 53 5.96 3.95 5.40
CA TYR A 53 7.00 2.97 5.70
C TYR A 53 7.99 2.77 4.54
N ASP A 54 9.18 2.29 4.88
CA ASP A 54 10.20 1.87 3.95
C ASP A 54 9.96 0.43 3.51
N VAL A 55 9.36 0.26 2.33
CA VAL A 55 9.01 -1.05 1.75
C VAL A 55 10.22 -1.96 1.50
N GLN A 56 11.45 -1.43 1.50
CA GLN A 56 12.65 -2.25 1.38
C GLN A 56 13.15 -2.80 2.72
N LYS A 57 12.74 -2.19 3.84
CA LYS A 57 13.17 -2.59 5.19
C LYS A 57 12.10 -3.39 5.93
N LEU A 58 10.84 -3.08 5.68
CA LEU A 58 9.71 -3.69 6.36
C LEU A 58 8.81 -4.42 5.36
N PRO A 59 8.77 -5.76 5.36
CA PRO A 59 7.83 -6.52 4.54
C PRO A 59 6.40 -6.29 5.01
N PHE A 60 5.46 -6.22 4.06
CA PHE A 60 4.04 -6.01 4.35
C PHE A 60 3.46 -7.05 5.29
N ASN A 61 3.89 -8.31 5.18
CA ASN A 61 3.44 -9.40 6.05
C ASN A 61 3.64 -9.07 7.55
N LYS A 62 4.66 -8.30 7.92
CA LYS A 62 4.86 -7.89 9.32
C LYS A 62 3.85 -6.84 9.79
N ILE A 63 3.45 -5.95 8.88
CA ILE A 63 2.38 -4.98 9.13
C ILE A 63 1.06 -5.73 9.27
N GLU A 64 0.76 -6.64 8.33
CA GLU A 64 -0.43 -7.48 8.34
C GLU A 64 -0.53 -8.32 9.62
N GLU A 65 0.52 -9.05 9.98
CA GLU A 65 0.60 -9.83 11.23
C GLU A 65 0.31 -8.96 12.46
N THR A 66 0.83 -7.72 12.49
CA THR A 66 0.62 -6.80 13.62
C THR A 66 -0.83 -6.34 13.72
N VAL A 67 -1.47 -6.06 12.58
CA VAL A 67 -2.90 -5.68 12.52
C VAL A 67 -3.79 -6.86 12.90
N GLU A 68 -3.56 -8.05 12.34
CA GLU A 68 -4.35 -9.24 12.63
C GLU A 68 -4.20 -9.70 14.09
N SER A 69 -2.98 -9.62 14.64
CA SER A 69 -2.73 -9.95 16.06
C SER A 69 -3.45 -9.01 17.03
N SER A 70 -3.86 -7.82 16.57
CA SER A 70 -4.70 -6.91 17.36
C SER A 70 -6.19 -7.29 17.36
N GLY A 71 -6.57 -8.36 16.66
CA GLY A 71 -7.94 -8.82 16.48
C GLY A 71 -8.71 -8.09 15.38
N ALA A 72 -8.04 -7.27 14.57
CA ALA A 72 -8.65 -6.57 13.44
C ALA A 72 -8.49 -7.39 12.15
N ASN A 73 -9.48 -7.33 11.27
CA ASN A 73 -9.41 -7.94 9.94
C ASN A 73 -9.19 -6.85 8.89
N ILE A 74 -8.23 -7.05 7.99
CA ILE A 74 -8.01 -6.15 6.86
C ILE A 74 -9.09 -6.39 5.80
N THR A 75 -9.81 -5.33 5.41
CA THR A 75 -10.90 -5.38 4.44
C THR A 75 -10.57 -4.63 3.14
N GLY A 76 -9.48 -3.87 3.10
CA GLY A 76 -8.99 -3.24 1.89
C GLY A 76 -7.57 -2.73 2.05
N ILE A 77 -6.80 -2.79 0.97
CA ILE A 77 -5.36 -2.48 0.96
C ILE A 77 -5.09 -1.57 -0.23
N ASN A 78 -4.65 -0.35 0.05
CA ASN A 78 -4.24 0.60 -0.97
C ASN A 78 -2.80 1.05 -0.69
N ILE A 79 -1.91 0.92 -1.67
CA ILE A 79 -0.50 1.24 -1.53
C ILE A 79 -0.12 2.28 -2.58
N HIS A 80 0.48 3.38 -2.16
CA HIS A 80 1.08 4.35 -3.05
C HIS A 80 2.60 4.20 -3.01
N PHE A 81 3.14 3.71 -4.12
CA PHE A 81 4.58 3.67 -4.34
C PHE A 81 5.03 5.03 -4.87
N PRO A 82 5.91 5.74 -4.15
CA PRO A 82 6.45 7.01 -4.61
C PRO A 82 7.18 6.82 -5.95
N SER A 83 7.28 7.90 -6.72
CA SER A 83 7.60 7.86 -8.14
C SER A 83 8.78 6.96 -8.47
N VAL A 84 8.46 5.75 -8.94
CA VAL A 84 9.41 4.77 -9.48
C VAL A 84 9.49 4.89 -11.00
N VAL A 85 8.61 5.68 -11.62
CA VAL A 85 8.52 5.90 -13.07
C VAL A 85 9.20 7.22 -13.45
N SER A 86 10.42 7.16 -13.96
CA SER A 86 11.07 8.33 -14.58
C SER A 86 10.72 8.39 -16.08
N GLY A 87 10.13 9.51 -16.53
CA GLY A 87 10.05 9.82 -17.96
C GLY A 87 8.72 10.34 -18.50
N THR A 88 7.85 10.94 -17.68
CA THR A 88 6.63 11.62 -18.15
C THR A 88 6.90 13.11 -18.38
N ALA A 89 7.68 13.44 -19.42
CA ALA A 89 7.98 14.83 -19.79
C ALA A 89 6.85 15.49 -20.64
N ASP A 90 5.86 14.72 -21.10
CA ASP A 90 4.76 15.19 -21.95
C ASP A 90 3.44 14.54 -21.49
N PRO A 91 2.37 15.30 -21.20
CA PRO A 91 1.08 14.76 -20.77
C PRO A 91 0.45 13.77 -21.76
N TYR A 92 0.72 13.87 -23.07
CA TYR A 92 0.21 12.91 -24.06
C TYR A 92 1.00 11.60 -24.07
N GLY A 93 2.33 11.68 -23.93
CA GLY A 93 3.20 10.50 -23.77
C GLY A 93 3.05 9.82 -22.41
N ALA A 94 2.75 10.59 -21.36
CA ALA A 94 2.48 10.09 -20.02
C ALA A 94 1.22 9.21 -19.98
N SER A 95 0.18 9.57 -20.75
CA SER A 95 -1.06 8.80 -20.82
C SER A 95 -0.86 7.41 -21.43
N VAL A 96 -0.14 7.32 -22.56
CA VAL A 96 0.08 6.02 -23.25
C VAL A 96 1.02 5.10 -22.47
N VAL A 97 2.05 5.67 -21.84
CA VAL A 97 2.97 4.92 -20.96
C VAL A 97 2.25 4.47 -19.70
N ALA A 98 1.43 5.32 -19.09
CA ALA A 98 0.61 4.96 -17.93
C ALA A 98 -0.34 3.80 -18.25
N THR A 99 -1.06 3.81 -19.39
CA THR A 99 -1.98 2.71 -19.73
C THR A 99 -1.27 1.37 -19.94
N THR A 100 -0.09 1.36 -20.58
CA THR A 100 0.66 0.11 -20.82
C THR A 100 1.27 -0.42 -19.51
N GLU A 101 1.76 0.48 -18.65
CA GLU A 101 2.26 0.12 -17.32
C GLU A 101 1.12 -0.33 -16.38
N GLU A 102 -0.06 0.29 -16.47
CA GLU A 102 -1.26 -0.12 -15.74
C GLU A 102 -1.71 -1.52 -16.14
N ASP A 103 -1.81 -1.84 -17.43
CA ASP A 103 -2.20 -3.17 -17.90
C ASP A 103 -1.23 -4.27 -17.44
N ASP A 104 0.07 -4.02 -17.52
CA ASP A 104 1.09 -4.97 -17.04
C ASP A 104 0.99 -5.18 -15.53
N LEU A 105 0.82 -4.11 -14.75
CA LEU A 105 0.72 -4.20 -13.29
C LEU A 105 -0.62 -4.78 -12.82
N ASN A 106 -1.72 -4.51 -13.51
CA ASN A 106 -3.04 -5.10 -13.26
C ASN A 106 -3.05 -6.62 -13.50
N SER A 107 -2.12 -7.15 -14.31
CA SER A 107 -1.99 -8.59 -14.53
C SER A 107 -1.36 -9.36 -13.35
N ILE A 108 -0.87 -8.66 -12.32
CA ILE A 108 -0.25 -9.29 -11.15
C ILE A 108 -1.35 -9.91 -10.27
N GLU A 109 -1.19 -11.20 -9.96
CA GLU A 109 -2.10 -11.92 -9.05
C GLU A 109 -2.22 -11.19 -7.70
N GLY A 110 -3.45 -10.95 -7.26
CA GLY A 110 -3.76 -10.22 -6.02
C GLY A 110 -3.80 -8.70 -6.16
N VAL A 111 -3.64 -8.15 -7.36
CA VAL A 111 -3.94 -6.75 -7.66
C VAL A 111 -5.39 -6.63 -8.14
N LEU A 112 -6.16 -5.74 -7.51
CA LEU A 112 -7.52 -5.41 -7.90
C LEU A 112 -7.58 -4.21 -8.85
N GLY A 113 -6.60 -3.31 -8.75
CA GLY A 113 -6.50 -2.15 -9.63
C GLY A 113 -5.21 -1.39 -9.46
N ILE A 114 -4.76 -0.76 -10.54
CA ILE A 114 -3.59 0.12 -10.59
C ILE A 114 -4.02 1.48 -11.15
N GLY A 115 -3.48 2.55 -10.59
CA GLY A 115 -3.54 3.88 -11.20
C GLY A 115 -2.17 4.54 -11.14
N VAL A 116 -1.72 5.08 -12.27
CA VAL A 116 -0.44 5.80 -12.36
C VAL A 116 -0.73 7.30 -12.47
N SER A 117 -0.21 8.09 -11.53
CA SER A 117 -0.37 9.55 -11.60
C SER A 117 0.51 10.18 -12.68
N SER A 118 0.21 11.41 -13.08
CA SER A 118 1.08 12.20 -13.99
C SER A 118 2.50 12.42 -13.43
N LEU A 119 2.68 12.27 -12.12
CA LEU A 119 3.96 12.35 -11.42
C LEU A 119 4.66 10.98 -11.30
N GLY A 120 4.10 9.91 -11.89
CA GLY A 120 4.65 8.56 -11.86
C GLY A 120 4.44 7.82 -10.54
N ILE A 121 3.51 8.28 -9.69
CA ILE A 121 3.13 7.58 -8.46
C ILE A 121 2.23 6.41 -8.85
N ILE A 122 2.62 5.19 -8.47
CA ILE A 122 1.82 3.99 -8.69
C ILE A 122 0.94 3.78 -7.47
N LYS A 123 -0.37 3.79 -7.68
CA LYS A 123 -1.37 3.41 -6.68
C LYS A 123 -1.83 2.00 -6.99
N ALA A 124 -1.72 1.10 -6.03
CA ALA A 124 -2.15 -0.28 -6.16
C ALA A 124 -3.20 -0.62 -5.11
N GLU A 125 -4.34 -1.12 -5.55
CA GLU A 125 -5.33 -1.76 -4.71
C GLU A 125 -5.06 -3.27 -4.72
N LEU A 126 -4.86 -3.86 -3.54
CA LEU A 126 -4.59 -5.30 -3.40
C LEU A 126 -5.79 -6.02 -2.80
N ASP A 127 -5.99 -7.26 -3.23
CA ASP A 127 -7.00 -8.16 -2.69
C ASP A 127 -6.59 -8.60 -1.27
N PRO A 128 -7.35 -8.22 -0.21
CA PRO A 128 -7.02 -8.62 1.14
C PRO A 128 -7.10 -10.14 1.36
N LEU A 129 -7.84 -10.88 0.51
CA LEU A 129 -8.06 -12.32 0.65
C LEU A 129 -6.93 -13.17 0.05
N VAL A 130 -6.04 -12.59 -0.75
CA VAL A 130 -4.90 -13.31 -1.32
C VAL A 130 -3.86 -13.60 -0.25
N SER A 131 -3.30 -14.81 -0.24
CA SER A 131 -2.37 -15.25 0.79
C SER A 131 -0.96 -14.65 0.70
N ASP A 132 -0.52 -14.26 -0.50
CA ASP A 132 0.85 -13.79 -0.74
C ASP A 132 0.87 -12.37 -1.33
N LYS A 133 0.41 -11.42 -0.52
CA LYS A 133 0.36 -10.00 -0.91
C LYS A 133 1.76 -9.37 -1.02
N GLN A 134 2.72 -9.87 -0.24
CA GLN A 134 4.13 -9.46 -0.35
C GLN A 134 4.69 -9.74 -1.75
N LYS A 135 4.41 -10.89 -2.34
CA LYS A 135 4.83 -11.20 -3.71
C LYS A 135 4.24 -10.24 -4.74
N ALA A 136 2.98 -9.82 -4.58
CA ALA A 136 2.37 -8.80 -5.46
C ALA A 136 3.13 -7.47 -5.35
N ILE A 137 3.42 -7.02 -4.13
CA ILE A 137 4.20 -5.80 -3.86
C ILE A 137 5.59 -5.85 -4.50
N GLU A 138 6.31 -6.97 -4.33
CA GLU A 138 7.63 -7.16 -4.92
C GLU A 138 7.60 -7.14 -6.45
N LEU A 139 6.59 -7.76 -7.06
CA LEU A 139 6.39 -7.74 -8.50
C LEU A 139 6.10 -6.33 -9.00
N ILE A 140 5.26 -5.56 -8.31
CA ILE A 140 4.99 -4.16 -8.66
C ILE A 140 6.29 -3.34 -8.64
N ILE A 141 7.04 -3.41 -7.54
CA ILE A 141 8.32 -2.68 -7.40
C ILE A 141 9.30 -3.08 -8.50
N ARG A 142 9.41 -4.38 -8.79
CA ARG A 142 10.32 -4.90 -9.82
C ARG A 142 9.93 -4.44 -11.22
N ARG A 143 8.65 -4.54 -11.61
CA ARG A 143 8.18 -4.16 -12.95
C ARG A 143 8.26 -2.65 -13.14
N ALA A 144 7.89 -1.87 -12.13
CA ALA A 144 8.05 -0.42 -12.13
C ALA A 144 9.52 0.02 -12.26
N ALA A 145 10.45 -0.70 -11.60
CA ALA A 145 11.88 -0.44 -11.74
C ALA A 145 12.45 -0.89 -13.10
N ALA A 146 11.86 -1.90 -13.76
CA ALA A 146 12.29 -2.37 -15.09
C ALA A 146 11.95 -1.35 -16.19
N GLY A 147 10.82 -0.65 -16.07
CA GLY A 147 10.47 0.48 -16.95
C GLY A 147 11.53 1.60 -17.00
N LYS A 148 12.41 1.71 -15.99
CA LYS A 148 13.55 2.65 -15.99
C LYS A 148 14.70 2.26 -16.92
N LYS A 149 14.92 0.97 -17.20
CA LYS A 149 16.13 0.50 -17.93
C LYS A 149 15.95 0.44 -19.44
N GLY A 150 14.73 0.57 -19.93
CA GLY A 150 14.41 0.55 -21.37
C GLY A 150 14.40 1.92 -22.05
N LYS A 151 14.79 2.99 -21.35
CA LYS A 151 14.88 4.37 -21.86
C LYS A 151 16.32 4.88 -21.85
#